data_AF-A0A2J6PI33-F1
#
_entry.id   AF-A0A2J6PI33-F1
#
_cell.length_a   1.000
_cell.length_b   1.000
_cell.length_c   1.000
_cell.angle_alpha   90.00
_cell.angle_beta   90.00
_cell.angle_gamma   90.00
#
_symmetry.space_group_name_H-M   'P 1'
#
loop_
_entity.id
_entity.type
_entity.pdbx_description
1 polymer ?
#
loop_
_entity_poly.entity_id
_entity_poly.type
_entity_poly.pdbx_seq_one_letter_code
_entity_poly.pdbx_strand_id
1 'polypeptide(L)'
;MASANLGQTFIDVKSQGLVACEGDLRYIAPSYVWGGISQLLLTKSNQEVLFRDGGFLNFEREIPRVIKDAMQFVRNIRERFL
;
A
#
# COMPACT_ATOMS: atom_id res chain seq x y z
N MET A 1 -1.41 -24.21 5.27
CA MET A 1 -1.82 -22.81 5.11
C MET A 1 -0.63 -21.95 5.52
N ALA A 2 0.14 -21.44 4.56
CA ALA A 2 1.34 -20.66 4.86
C ALA A 2 0.92 -19.30 5.41
N SER A 3 1.30 -18.99 6.65
CA SER A 3 1.22 -17.64 7.18
C SER A 3 2.14 -16.78 6.34
N ALA A 4 1.60 -15.82 5.58
CA ALA A 4 2.44 -14.85 4.89
C ALA A 4 3.25 -14.08 5.95
N ASN A 5 4.56 -14.12 5.83
CA ASN A 5 5.43 -13.23 6.59
C ASN A 5 5.13 -11.80 6.10
N LEU A 6 4.51 -10.98 6.95
CA LEU A 6 4.08 -9.64 6.56
C LEU A 6 5.25 -8.68 6.33
N GLY A 7 6.49 -9.07 6.66
CA GLY A 7 7.71 -8.31 6.43
C GLY A 7 7.54 -6.82 6.73
N GLN A 8 8.24 -5.97 5.99
CA GLN A 8 7.78 -4.61 5.79
C GLN A 8 6.87 -4.59 4.55
N THR A 9 5.62 -4.16 4.73
CA THR A 9 4.62 -4.06 3.66
C THR A 9 4.54 -2.62 3.16
N PHE A 10 4.54 -2.44 1.84
CA PHE A 10 4.53 -1.14 1.18
C PHE A 10 3.43 -1.05 0.14
N ILE A 11 3.04 0.18 -0.18
CA ILE A 11 2.27 0.48 -1.38
C ILE A 11 3.26 0.58 -2.54
N ASP A 12 3.10 -0.28 -3.55
CA ASP A 12 3.79 -0.15 -4.81
C ASP A 12 2.96 0.71 -5.76
N VAL A 13 3.42 1.93 -5.98
CA VAL A 13 2.69 2.91 -6.81
C VAL A 13 2.71 2.56 -8.30
N LYS A 14 3.56 1.61 -8.74
CA LYS A 14 3.57 1.14 -10.13
C LYS A 14 2.56 0.02 -10.35
N SER A 15 2.55 -0.98 -9.49
CA SER A 15 1.60 -2.10 -9.59
C SER A 15 0.21 -1.74 -9.07
N GLN A 16 0.05 -0.62 -8.37
CA GLN A 16 -1.22 -0.26 -7.72
C GLN A 16 -1.68 -1.38 -6.76
N GLY A 17 -0.77 -1.85 -5.92
CA GLY A 17 -1.03 -2.93 -4.95
C GLY A 17 -0.03 -2.91 -3.79
N LEU A 18 -0.15 -3.90 -2.92
CA LEU A 18 0.77 -4.15 -1.82
C LEU A 18 1.92 -5.06 -2.24
N VAL A 19 3.09 -4.81 -1.66
CA VAL A 19 4.26 -5.68 -1.79
C VAL A 19 4.91 -5.88 -0.42
N ALA A 20 5.36 -7.10 -0.16
CA ALA A 20 6.27 -7.38 0.94
C ALA A 20 7.71 -7.26 0.42
N CYS A 21 8.51 -6.39 1.03
CA CYS A 21 9.91 -6.22 0.67
C CYS A 21 10.83 -6.68 1.82
N GLU A 22 11.85 -7.44 1.44
CA GLU A 22 13.00 -7.75 2.28
C GLU A 22 14.21 -6.96 1.74
N GLY A 23 14.37 -5.70 2.16
CA GLY A 23 15.49 -4.87 1.70
C GLY A 23 15.53 -3.46 2.30
N ASP A 24 16.69 -2.81 2.20
CA ASP A 24 16.90 -1.43 2.66
C ASP A 24 16.19 -0.44 1.73
N LEU A 25 15.03 0.03 2.16
CA LEU A 25 14.32 1.11 1.46
C LEU A 25 14.86 2.46 1.89
N ARG A 26 15.10 3.32 0.90
CA ARG A 26 15.71 4.65 1.09
C ARG A 26 14.85 5.57 1.95
N TYR A 27 13.53 5.39 1.92
CA TYR A 27 12.56 6.19 2.66
C TYR A 27 11.46 5.29 3.19
N ILE A 28 11.15 5.42 4.48
CA ILE A 28 10.03 4.74 5.12
C ILE A 28 9.13 5.84 5.69
N ALA A 29 7.91 5.97 5.15
CA ALA A 29 6.89 6.81 5.76
C ALA A 29 6.04 5.92 6.69
N PRO A 30 6.12 6.09 8.03
CA PRO A 30 5.20 5.38 8.91
C PRO A 30 3.78 5.88 8.61
N SER A 31 2.93 5.00 8.10
CA SER A 31 1.52 5.26 7.87
C SER A 31 0.74 5.21 9.19
N TYR A 32 1.14 6.01 10.17
CA TYR A 32 0.57 5.93 11.52
C TYR A 32 0.07 7.28 12.02
N VAL A 33 -0.85 7.91 11.28
CA VAL A 33 -1.85 8.78 11.92
C VAL A 33 -3.10 8.80 11.04
N TRP A 34 -4.05 7.94 11.34
CA TRP A 34 -5.35 7.95 10.65
C TRP A 34 -6.41 8.08 11.71
N GLY A 35 -7.04 9.25 11.78
CA GLY A 35 -8.14 9.52 12.70
C GLY A 35 -9.38 8.68 12.40
N GLY A 36 -10.57 9.14 12.77
CA GLY A 36 -11.82 8.36 12.68
C GLY A 36 -12.43 8.20 11.28
N ILE A 37 -11.63 8.15 10.20
CA ILE A 37 -12.14 8.08 8.82
C ILE A 37 -12.14 6.61 8.35
N SER A 38 -13.23 6.17 7.72
CA SER A 38 -13.28 4.86 7.04
C SER A 38 -12.29 4.82 5.88
N GLN A 39 -11.52 3.73 5.79
CA GLN A 39 -10.46 3.58 4.81
C GLN A 39 -10.21 2.10 4.50
N LEU A 40 -9.59 1.84 3.35
CA LEU A 40 -9.12 0.51 2.99
C LEU A 40 -8.08 0.01 4.01
N LEU A 41 -8.40 -1.08 4.70
CA LEU A 41 -7.50 -1.76 5.63
C LEU A 41 -6.97 -3.04 5.01
N LEU A 42 -5.70 -3.35 5.24
CA LEU A 42 -5.20 -4.71 4.99
C LEU A 42 -5.77 -5.65 6.05
N THR A 43 -6.57 -6.61 5.61
CA THR A 43 -7.17 -7.65 6.45
C THR A 43 -6.82 -9.01 5.89
N LYS A 44 -7.02 -10.06 6.70
CA LYS A 44 -6.83 -11.44 6.24
C LYS A 44 -7.73 -11.79 5.04
N SER A 45 -8.91 -11.17 4.93
CA SER A 45 -9.87 -11.50 3.87
C SER A 45 -9.55 -10.83 2.54
N ASN A 46 -8.87 -9.68 2.53
CA ASN A 46 -8.51 -8.97 1.30
C ASN A 46 -7.02 -9.06 0.94
N GLN A 47 -6.20 -9.67 1.79
CA GLN A 47 -4.76 -9.82 1.58
C GLN A 47 -4.42 -10.37 0.19
N GLU A 48 -4.99 -11.51 -0.21
CA GLU A 48 -4.67 -12.09 -1.53
C GLU A 48 -4.99 -11.17 -2.71
N VAL A 49 -5.99 -10.30 -2.57
CA VAL A 49 -6.38 -9.36 -3.63
C VAL A 49 -5.45 -8.16 -3.62
N LEU A 50 -5.16 -7.60 -2.44
CA LEU A 50 -4.35 -6.40 -2.32
C LEU A 50 -2.90 -6.61 -2.73
N PHE A 51 -2.36 -7.83 -2.62
CA PHE A 51 -0.99 -8.17 -3.04
C PHE A 51 -0.87 -8.55 -4.53
N ARG A 52 -1.97 -8.57 -5.30
CA ARG A 52 -1.93 -8.79 -6.76
C ARG A 52 -1.61 -7.49 -7.49
N ASP A 53 -1.08 -7.64 -8.70
CA ASP A 53 -0.95 -6.51 -9.62
C ASP A 53 -2.33 -5.91 -9.91
N GLY A 54 -2.45 -4.59 -9.80
CA GLY A 54 -3.71 -3.86 -9.85
C GLY A 54 -4.65 -4.09 -8.66
N GLY A 55 -4.16 -4.62 -7.53
CA GLY A 55 -4.98 -4.98 -6.37
C GLY A 55 -5.84 -3.85 -5.80
N PHE A 56 -5.44 -2.58 -5.98
CA PHE A 56 -6.17 -1.40 -5.56
C PHE A 56 -7.26 -0.94 -6.51
N LEU A 57 -7.30 -1.43 -7.76
CA LEU A 57 -8.30 -0.99 -8.75
C LEU A 57 -9.73 -1.25 -8.26
N ASN A 58 -9.95 -2.33 -7.52
CA ASN A 58 -11.25 -2.67 -6.96
C ASN A 58 -11.62 -1.85 -5.71
N PHE A 59 -10.66 -1.14 -5.11
CA PHE A 59 -10.82 -0.41 -3.85
C PHE A 59 -10.51 1.09 -3.98
N GLU A 60 -10.44 1.61 -5.21
CA GLU A 60 -10.03 2.99 -5.47
C GLU A 60 -10.86 4.03 -4.70
N ARG A 61 -12.14 3.75 -4.47
CA ARG A 61 -13.06 4.61 -3.70
C ARG A 61 -12.81 4.55 -2.18
N GLU A 62 -12.24 3.46 -1.69
CA GLU A 62 -11.95 3.22 -0.27
C GLU A 62 -10.58 3.75 0.15
N ILE A 63 -9.70 4.05 -0.82
CA ILE A 63 -8.41 4.69 -0.56
C ILE A 63 -8.65 6.19 -0.31
N PRO A 64 -8.24 6.74 0.85
CA PRO A 64 -8.38 8.16 1.13
C PRO A 64 -7.62 9.04 0.14
N ARG A 65 -8.13 10.24 -0.16
CA ARG A 65 -7.52 11.17 -1.13
C ARG A 65 -6.05 11.48 -0.79
N VAL A 66 -5.74 11.70 0.49
CA VAL A 66 -4.36 11.98 0.94
C VAL A 66 -3.36 10.89 0.54
N ILE A 67 -3.82 9.64 0.44
CA ILE A 67 -2.99 8.50 0.05
C ILE A 67 -2.83 8.43 -1.45
N LYS A 68 -3.88 8.73 -2.21
CA LYS A 68 -3.75 8.87 -3.65
C LYS A 68 -2.77 10.00 -4.00
N ASP A 69 -2.84 11.11 -3.28
CA ASP A 69 -1.92 12.24 -3.45
C ASP A 69 -0.49 11.85 -3.08
N ALA A 70 -0.28 11.10 -1.99
CA ALA A 70 1.03 10.57 -1.61
C ALA A 70 1.58 9.58 -2.65
N MET A 71 0.76 8.65 -3.15
CA MET A 71 1.12 7.72 -4.23
C MET A 71 1.51 8.47 -5.51
N GLN A 72 0.80 9.55 -5.82
CA GLN A 72 1.11 10.39 -6.98
C GLN A 72 2.40 11.18 -6.76
N PHE A 73 2.64 11.70 -5.56
CA PHE A 73 3.88 12.39 -5.20
C PHE A 73 5.09 11.46 -5.34
N VAL A 74 5.02 10.24 -4.78
CA VAL A 74 6.07 9.22 -4.90
C VAL A 74 6.36 8.91 -6.38
N ARG A 75 5.33 8.75 -7.22
CA ARG A 75 5.50 8.61 -8.68
C ARG A 75 6.24 9.79 -9.30
N ASN A 76 5.85 11.01 -8.94
CA ASN A 76 6.40 12.24 -9.51
C ASN A 76 7.90 12.43 -9.18
N ILE A 77 8.34 11.99 -8.00
CA ILE A 77 9.75 12.02 -7.60
C ILE A 77 10.55 10.80 -8.08
N ARG A 78 9.93 9.91 -8.89
CA ARG A 78 10.51 8.68 -9.44
C ARG A 78 10.85 7.60 -8.41
N GLU A 79 10.27 7.69 -7.22
CA GLU A 79 10.29 6.61 -6.23
C GLU A 79 9.15 5.61 -6.49
N ARG A 80 9.22 4.42 -5.89
CA ARG A 80 8.26 3.33 -6.15
C ARG A 80 7.42 2.95 -4.92
N PHE A 81 8.02 2.98 -3.75
CA PHE A 81 7.38 2.47 -2.55
C PHE A 81 6.98 3.63 -1.67
N LEU A 82 5.72 3.61 -1.26
CA LEU A 82 5.17 4.44 -0.20
C LEU A 82 4.98 3.59 1.06
#